data_AF-A0A3B3DUT3-F1
#
_entry.id   AF-A0A3B3DUT3-F1
#
_cell.length_a   1.000
_cell.length_b   1.000
_cell.length_c   1.000
_cell.angle_alpha   90.00
_cell.angle_beta   90.00
_cell.angle_gamma   90.00
#
_symmetry.space_group_name_H-M   'P 1'
#
loop_
_entity.id
_entity.type
_entity.pdbx_description
1 polymer ?
#
loop_
_entity_poly.entity_id
_entity_poly.type
_entity_poly.pdbx_seq_one_letter_code
_entity_poly.pdbx_strand_id
1 'polypeptide(L)'
;IKKKKRKETKHTYAQMQTQDNAERNDASTLLADDLSYLQPPEDVEALIKKVSESFGATMEEKLSRFSETLDKISTTLENHSTRITAAEQRVSDVEDEVTGLGKRLLEAEKKIALLANCVDDLENRSRRDNIRIINLKEGMEGTNPIHFFETWLPSFLGLDKRPNRITRIKMDRAHRSLGPRQGTRPRPVIIKLHNSSDKQRIMAAVKAAPVLEHDGLRITFSQDFSSVVREKRRAFNEVCRPLYLRLCPSIPLSLAASSTFSLSQKSWKHISRGRGRRSGVGFDVRCALSICIRPVFISMRRNSGSQLLRNAVA
;
A
#
# COMPACT_ATOMS: atom_id res chain seq x y z
N ILE A 1 67.95 45.39 20.24
CA ILE A 1 67.29 46.66 20.65
C ILE A 1 66.02 46.44 21.49
N LYS A 2 65.04 45.61 21.08
CA LYS A 2 63.79 45.38 21.86
C LYS A 2 63.96 44.70 23.24
N LYS A 3 64.97 43.85 23.44
CA LYS A 3 65.22 43.18 24.75
C LYS A 3 65.87 44.10 25.81
N LYS A 4 66.61 45.13 25.40
CA LYS A 4 67.28 46.09 26.31
C LYS A 4 66.27 47.09 26.88
N LYS A 5 65.42 47.66 26.02
CA LYS A 5 64.30 48.54 26.42
C LYS A 5 63.30 47.86 27.38
N ARG A 6 63.05 46.55 27.23
CA ARG A 6 62.13 45.79 28.11
C ARG A 6 62.72 45.46 29.50
N LYS A 7 64.05 45.49 29.66
CA LYS A 7 64.71 45.36 30.96
C LYS A 7 64.76 46.69 31.71
N GLU A 8 65.04 47.77 30.98
CA GLU A 8 65.00 49.14 31.54
C GLU A 8 63.59 49.50 32.04
N THR A 9 62.53 49.23 31.27
CA THR A 9 61.14 49.52 31.71
C THR A 9 60.66 48.68 32.89
N LYS A 10 61.15 47.44 33.04
CA LYS A 10 60.83 46.61 34.21
C LYS A 10 61.54 47.08 35.48
N HIS A 11 62.76 47.62 35.36
CA HIS A 11 63.51 48.16 36.48
C HIS A 11 62.89 49.47 36.99
N THR A 12 62.43 50.34 36.08
CA THR A 12 61.76 51.60 36.45
C THR A 12 60.41 51.36 37.15
N TYR A 13 59.63 50.38 36.68
CA TYR A 13 58.33 50.05 37.29
C TYR A 13 58.48 49.41 38.69
N ALA A 14 59.54 48.62 38.90
CA ALA A 14 59.86 48.07 40.22
C ALA A 14 60.31 49.16 41.21
N GLN A 15 61.08 50.16 40.76
CA GLN A 15 61.50 51.30 41.60
C GLN A 15 60.33 52.21 41.99
N MET A 16 59.39 52.48 41.08
CA MET A 16 58.15 53.21 41.38
C MET A 16 57.28 52.47 42.42
N GLN A 17 57.13 51.15 42.31
CA GLN A 17 56.36 50.37 43.28
C GLN A 17 57.00 50.33 44.67
N THR A 18 58.34 50.36 44.78
CA THR A 18 59.02 50.43 46.08
C THR A 18 58.94 51.81 46.72
N GLN A 19 58.96 52.90 45.94
CA GLN A 19 58.77 54.26 46.46
C GLN A 19 57.32 54.50 46.89
N ASP A 20 56.34 54.09 46.08
CA ASP A 20 54.90 54.19 46.41
C ASP A 20 54.51 53.39 47.66
N ASN A 21 55.22 52.29 47.96
CA ASN A 21 54.97 51.48 49.15
C ASN A 21 55.69 52.01 50.39
N ALA A 22 56.84 52.68 50.23
CA ALA A 22 57.52 53.37 51.33
C ALA A 22 56.75 54.62 51.78
N GLU A 23 56.30 55.45 50.83
CA GLU A 23 55.49 56.64 51.13
C GLU A 23 54.11 56.30 51.72
N ARG A 24 53.49 55.17 51.32
CA ARG A 24 52.26 54.66 51.95
C ARG A 24 52.47 54.18 53.38
N ASN A 25 53.62 53.60 53.70
CA ASN A 25 53.91 53.13 55.05
C ASN A 25 54.25 54.30 55.99
N ASP A 26 54.94 55.33 55.50
CA ASP A 26 55.23 56.54 56.28
C ASP A 26 53.97 57.40 56.52
N ALA A 27 53.06 57.49 55.53
CA ALA A 27 51.76 58.14 55.68
C ALA A 27 50.78 57.35 56.57
N SER A 28 50.88 56.02 56.60
CA SER A 28 50.09 55.17 57.52
C SER A 28 50.57 55.28 58.97
N THR A 29 51.81 55.72 59.20
CA THR A 29 52.38 55.85 60.55
C THR A 29 52.11 57.22 61.17
N LEU A 30 51.85 58.26 60.36
CA LEU A 30 51.54 59.63 60.84
C LEU A 30 50.03 59.95 60.96
N LEU A 31 49.14 59.07 60.50
CA LEU A 31 47.68 59.23 60.61
C LEU A 31 47.05 58.30 61.66
N ALA A 32 47.85 57.49 62.34
CA ALA A 32 47.37 56.57 63.38
C ALA A 32 47.18 57.23 64.77
N ASP A 33 47.74 58.43 64.98
CA ASP A 33 47.80 59.06 66.32
C ASP A 33 46.71 60.12 66.60
N ASP A 34 45.88 60.53 65.63
CA ASP A 34 44.96 61.68 65.79
C ASP A 34 43.45 61.37 65.61
N LEU A 35 43.03 60.11 65.77
CA LEU A 35 41.62 59.70 65.68
C LEU A 35 41.16 58.80 66.85
N SER A 36 41.65 59.10 68.05
CA SER A 36 41.34 58.36 69.29
C SER A 36 40.17 58.95 70.11
N TYR A 37 39.38 59.89 69.58
CA TYR A 37 38.30 60.52 70.35
C TYR A 37 37.02 60.67 69.55
N LEU A 38 36.24 59.58 69.50
CA LEU A 38 34.77 59.55 69.44
C LEU A 38 34.37 58.08 69.37
N GLN A 39 34.50 57.37 70.50
CA GLN A 39 33.78 56.11 70.66
C GLN A 39 32.28 56.46 70.60
N PRO A 40 31.50 55.84 69.70
CA PRO A 40 30.06 56.02 69.69
C PRO A 40 29.51 55.63 71.06
N PRO A 41 28.46 56.32 71.56
CA PRO A 41 27.87 55.99 72.86
C PRO A 41 27.52 54.50 72.91
N GLU A 42 27.94 53.80 73.97
CA GLU A 42 27.88 52.32 74.11
C GLU A 42 26.51 51.73 73.74
N ASP A 43 25.42 52.48 73.93
CA ASP A 43 24.05 52.08 73.58
C ASP A 43 23.79 51.94 72.08
N VAL A 44 24.42 52.76 71.22
CA VAL A 44 24.24 52.71 69.76
C VAL A 44 25.08 51.59 69.16
N GLU A 45 26.28 51.36 69.70
CA GLU A 45 27.17 50.27 69.30
C GLU A 45 26.60 48.90 69.72
N ALA A 46 26.02 48.81 70.92
CA ALA A 46 25.28 47.63 71.37
C ALA A 46 24.02 47.37 70.53
N LEU A 47 23.29 48.41 70.13
CA LEU A 47 22.11 48.27 69.27
C LEU A 47 22.48 47.84 67.85
N ILE A 48 23.53 48.41 67.24
CA ILE A 48 24.05 47.99 65.93
C ILE A 48 24.50 46.53 65.99
N LYS A 49 25.20 46.14 67.05
CA LYS A 49 25.65 44.76 67.24
C LYS A 49 24.47 43.80 67.37
N LYS A 50 23.46 44.13 68.17
CA LYS A 50 22.23 43.33 68.35
C LYS A 50 21.41 43.22 67.07
N VAL A 51 21.26 44.31 66.32
CA VAL A 51 20.56 44.31 65.03
C VAL A 51 21.34 43.48 64.00
N SER A 52 22.66 43.63 63.93
CA SER A 52 23.53 42.86 63.03
C SER A 52 23.52 41.37 63.34
N GLU A 53 23.58 40.99 64.61
CA GLU A 53 23.44 39.60 65.06
C GLU A 53 22.05 39.03 64.74
N SER A 54 20.97 39.80 64.98
CA SER A 54 19.61 39.37 64.65
C SER A 54 19.40 39.22 63.13
N PHE A 55 19.95 40.14 62.34
CA PHE A 55 19.89 40.09 60.88
C PHE A 55 20.70 38.92 60.34
N GLY A 56 21.91 38.69 60.88
CA GLY A 56 22.76 37.54 60.57
C GLY A 56 22.04 36.22 60.85
N ALA A 57 21.43 36.08 62.03
CA ALA A 57 20.65 34.90 62.39
C ALA A 57 19.44 34.68 61.45
N THR A 58 18.70 35.74 61.12
CA THR A 58 17.55 35.66 60.22
C THR A 58 17.98 35.31 58.78
N MET A 59 19.10 35.86 58.33
CA MET A 59 19.66 35.60 57.00
C MET A 59 20.16 34.16 56.90
N GLU A 60 20.86 33.65 57.92
CA GLU A 60 21.32 32.26 58.00
C GLU A 60 20.13 31.27 57.99
N GLU A 61 19.04 31.57 58.70
CA GLU A 61 17.81 30.78 58.67
C GLU A 61 17.17 30.77 57.26
N LYS A 62 17.16 31.90 56.55
CA LYS A 62 16.62 31.97 55.19
C LYS A 62 17.53 31.25 54.19
N LEU A 63 18.84 31.43 54.29
CA LEU A 63 19.84 30.79 53.42
C LEU A 63 19.86 29.27 53.61
N SER A 64 19.79 28.80 54.85
CA SER A 64 19.66 27.37 55.16
C SER A 64 18.37 26.79 54.57
N ARG A 65 17.21 27.45 54.77
CA ARG A 65 15.95 27.04 54.13
C ARG A 65 16.04 27.03 52.60
N PHE A 66 16.69 28.02 51.99
CA PHE A 66 16.91 28.04 50.55
C PHE A 66 17.78 26.88 50.09
N SER A 67 18.88 26.59 50.80
CA SER A 67 19.74 25.43 50.51
C SER A 67 18.95 24.13 50.55
N GLU A 68 18.16 23.91 51.61
CA GLU A 68 17.31 22.71 51.72
C GLU A 68 16.30 22.59 50.57
N THR A 69 15.71 23.71 50.12
CA THR A 69 14.79 23.68 48.98
C THR A 69 15.51 23.41 47.67
N LEU A 70 16.72 23.94 47.48
CA LEU A 70 17.55 23.66 46.31
C LEU A 70 17.97 22.19 46.26
N ASP A 71 18.33 21.59 47.40
CA ASP A 71 18.66 20.17 47.49
C ASP A 71 17.45 19.29 47.16
N LYS A 72 16.25 19.64 47.67
CA LYS A 72 15.00 18.96 47.30
C LYS A 72 14.72 19.08 45.81
N ILE A 73 14.87 20.26 45.22
CA ILE A 73 14.66 20.46 43.78
C ILE A 73 15.68 19.64 42.98
N SER A 74 16.96 19.67 43.36
CA SER A 74 18.04 18.92 42.71
C SER A 74 17.74 17.41 42.70
N THR A 75 17.38 16.84 43.84
CA THR A 75 17.01 15.41 43.93
C THR A 75 15.76 15.07 43.12
N THR A 76 14.73 15.94 43.10
CA THR A 76 13.55 15.71 42.23
C THR A 76 13.89 15.79 40.75
N LEU A 77 14.80 16.69 40.34
CA LEU A 77 15.28 16.81 38.97
C LEU A 77 16.07 15.57 38.53
N GLU A 78 16.93 15.03 39.37
CA GLU A 78 17.63 13.76 39.11
C GLU A 78 16.62 12.61 38.95
N ASN A 79 15.66 12.49 39.86
CA ASN A 79 14.62 11.48 39.76
C ASN A 79 13.78 11.64 38.47
N HIS A 80 13.42 12.87 38.09
CA HIS A 80 12.73 13.12 36.83
C HIS A 80 13.58 12.78 35.61
N SER A 81 14.87 13.14 35.62
CA SER A 81 15.82 12.79 34.56
C SER A 81 15.88 11.28 34.34
N THR A 82 16.00 10.48 35.41
CA THR A 82 16.01 9.00 35.31
C THR A 82 14.69 8.41 34.79
N ARG A 83 13.55 9.01 35.16
CA ARG A 83 12.24 8.56 34.68
C ARG A 83 12.02 8.91 33.22
N ILE A 84 12.50 10.07 32.79
CA ILE A 84 12.42 10.53 31.40
C ILE A 84 13.27 9.61 30.52
N THR A 85 14.52 9.34 30.89
CA THR A 85 15.39 8.44 30.10
C THR A 85 14.83 7.02 30.00
N ALA A 86 14.25 6.50 31.09
CA ALA A 86 13.57 5.20 31.06
C ALA A 86 12.32 5.20 30.17
N ALA A 87 11.57 6.30 30.13
CA ALA A 87 10.41 6.45 29.25
C ALA A 87 10.83 6.58 27.78
N GLU A 88 11.86 7.35 27.49
CA GLU A 88 12.45 7.50 26.14
C GLU A 88 12.92 6.16 25.59
N GLN A 89 13.61 5.35 26.42
CA GLN A 89 14.04 4.01 26.00
C GLN A 89 12.85 3.11 25.67
N ARG A 90 11.81 3.10 26.52
CA ARG A 90 10.59 2.33 26.26
C ARG A 90 9.87 2.78 24.99
N VAL A 91 9.86 4.08 24.70
CA VAL A 91 9.29 4.61 23.46
C VAL A 91 10.13 4.13 22.26
N SER A 92 11.46 4.21 22.34
CA SER A 92 12.36 3.70 21.30
C SER A 92 12.12 2.22 21.03
N ASP A 93 12.03 1.39 22.08
CA ASP A 93 11.80 -0.04 21.94
C ASP A 93 10.44 -0.33 21.27
N VAL A 94 9.39 0.40 21.65
CA VAL A 94 8.05 0.27 21.06
C VAL A 94 8.04 0.73 19.60
N GLU A 95 8.73 1.83 19.28
CA GLU A 95 8.86 2.30 17.90
C GLU A 95 9.53 1.24 17.02
N ASP A 96 10.62 0.63 17.50
CA ASP A 96 11.31 -0.46 16.81
C ASP A 96 10.38 -1.68 16.61
N GLU A 97 9.63 -2.08 17.63
CA GLU A 97 8.64 -3.16 17.51
C GLU A 97 7.55 -2.83 16.50
N VAL A 98 6.99 -1.61 16.52
CA VAL A 98 5.95 -1.16 15.58
C VAL A 98 6.48 -1.17 14.15
N THR A 99 7.71 -0.72 13.91
CA THR A 99 8.30 -0.82 12.55
C THR A 99 8.49 -2.27 12.12
N GLY A 100 8.91 -3.15 13.05
CA GLY A 100 9.03 -4.59 12.81
C GLY A 100 7.70 -5.25 12.46
N LEU A 101 6.64 -4.93 13.21
CA LEU A 101 5.28 -5.39 12.95
C LEU A 101 4.75 -4.87 11.61
N GLY A 102 4.99 -3.59 11.28
CA GLY A 102 4.61 -3.01 9.99
C GLY A 102 5.23 -3.76 8.80
N LYS A 103 6.52 -4.13 8.89
CA LYS A 103 7.20 -4.94 7.87
C LYS A 103 6.57 -6.33 7.73
N ARG A 104 6.31 -7.02 8.85
CA ARG A 104 5.68 -8.35 8.85
C ARG A 104 4.26 -8.32 8.29
N LEU A 105 3.50 -7.27 8.57
CA LEU A 105 2.14 -7.09 8.05
C LEU A 105 2.18 -6.91 6.53
N LEU A 106 3.05 -6.03 6.01
CA LEU A 106 3.22 -5.86 4.57
C LEU A 106 3.65 -7.15 3.87
N GLU A 107 4.52 -7.95 4.49
CA GLU A 107 4.90 -9.26 3.96
C GLU A 107 3.73 -10.26 3.97
N ALA A 108 2.92 -10.27 5.03
CA ALA A 108 1.75 -11.11 5.14
C ALA A 108 0.70 -10.74 4.07
N GLU A 109 0.41 -9.45 3.88
CA GLU A 109 -0.49 -8.96 2.84
C GLU A 109 -0.03 -9.38 1.44
N LYS A 110 1.27 -9.24 1.15
CA LYS A 110 1.86 -9.72 -0.11
C LYS A 110 1.67 -11.23 -0.29
N LYS A 111 1.91 -12.02 0.75
CA LYS A 111 1.72 -13.48 0.71
C LYS A 111 0.25 -13.84 0.50
N ILE A 112 -0.68 -13.16 1.17
CA ILE A 112 -2.13 -13.36 1.00
C ILE A 112 -2.54 -13.05 -0.44
N ALA A 113 -2.09 -11.93 -1.00
CA ALA A 113 -2.38 -11.56 -2.39
C ALA A 113 -1.82 -12.60 -3.39
N LEU A 114 -0.60 -13.09 -3.17
CA LEU A 114 0.01 -14.15 -3.99
C LEU A 114 -0.77 -15.46 -3.90
N LEU A 115 -1.16 -15.88 -2.69
CA LEU A 115 -1.94 -17.09 -2.47
C LEU A 115 -3.33 -16.98 -3.10
N ALA A 116 -4.00 -15.84 -2.96
CA ALA A 116 -5.30 -15.60 -3.59
C ALA A 116 -5.21 -15.75 -5.12
N ASN A 117 -4.17 -15.19 -5.74
CA ASN A 117 -3.92 -15.35 -7.18
C ASN A 117 -3.61 -16.81 -7.56
N CYS A 118 -2.84 -17.53 -6.74
CA CYS A 118 -2.52 -18.93 -6.97
C CYS A 118 -3.79 -19.81 -6.88
N VAL A 119 -4.64 -19.56 -5.89
CA VAL A 119 -5.93 -20.27 -5.73
C VAL A 119 -6.84 -20.00 -6.92
N ASP A 120 -6.98 -18.75 -7.36
CA ASP A 120 -7.79 -18.41 -8.56
C ASP A 120 -7.22 -19.11 -9.81
N ASP A 121 -5.90 -19.14 -9.99
CA ASP A 121 -5.27 -19.81 -11.13
C ASP A 121 -5.47 -21.33 -11.09
N LEU A 122 -5.28 -21.98 -9.93
CA LEU A 122 -5.53 -23.41 -9.72
C LEU A 122 -6.99 -23.78 -9.95
N GLU A 123 -7.91 -23.00 -9.41
CA GLU A 123 -9.34 -23.18 -9.62
C GLU A 123 -9.68 -23.08 -11.11
N ASN A 124 -9.17 -22.05 -11.80
CA ASN A 124 -9.37 -21.90 -13.22
C ASN A 124 -8.74 -23.05 -14.01
N ARG A 125 -7.52 -23.53 -13.64
CA ARG A 125 -6.90 -24.73 -14.25
C ARG A 125 -7.82 -25.93 -14.16
N SER A 126 -8.39 -26.18 -12.98
CA SER A 126 -9.30 -27.30 -12.75
C SER A 126 -10.62 -27.17 -13.53
N ARG A 127 -11.08 -25.94 -13.80
CA ARG A 127 -12.33 -25.66 -14.53
C ARG A 127 -12.12 -25.49 -16.05
N ARG A 128 -10.87 -25.56 -16.55
CA ARG A 128 -10.59 -25.31 -17.98
C ARG A 128 -11.38 -26.21 -18.91
N ASP A 129 -11.58 -27.47 -18.54
CA ASP A 129 -12.27 -28.44 -19.40
C ASP A 129 -13.77 -28.56 -19.09
N ASN A 130 -14.28 -27.67 -18.23
CA ASN A 130 -15.68 -27.63 -17.86
C ASN A 130 -16.49 -26.74 -18.82
N ILE A 131 -17.70 -27.19 -19.12
CA ILE A 131 -18.76 -26.44 -19.81
C ILE A 131 -19.95 -26.30 -18.86
N ARG A 132 -20.58 -25.13 -18.89
CA ARG A 132 -21.78 -24.83 -18.13
C ARG A 132 -22.97 -24.60 -19.07
N ILE A 133 -24.02 -25.40 -18.89
CA ILE A 133 -25.29 -25.30 -19.60
C ILE A 133 -26.30 -24.60 -18.70
N ILE A 134 -26.98 -23.59 -19.23
CA ILE A 134 -27.96 -22.78 -18.53
C ILE A 134 -29.30 -22.90 -19.25
N ASN A 135 -30.40 -22.89 -18.48
CA ASN A 135 -31.79 -23.05 -18.93
C ASN A 135 -32.16 -24.45 -19.48
N LEU A 136 -31.44 -25.49 -19.05
CA LEU A 136 -31.83 -26.86 -19.33
C LEU A 136 -32.93 -27.29 -18.35
N LYS A 137 -34.12 -27.66 -18.85
CA LYS A 137 -35.27 -28.10 -18.04
C LYS A 137 -34.86 -29.18 -17.03
N GLU A 138 -35.31 -29.05 -15.78
CA GLU A 138 -34.93 -29.99 -14.71
C GLU A 138 -35.53 -31.38 -14.93
N GLY A 139 -34.71 -32.42 -14.71
CA GLY A 139 -35.12 -33.82 -14.82
C GLY A 139 -34.89 -34.45 -16.20
N MET A 140 -34.50 -33.68 -17.21
CA MET A 140 -34.22 -34.22 -18.55
C MET A 140 -33.02 -35.17 -18.59
N GLU A 141 -32.08 -35.03 -17.66
CA GLU A 141 -30.91 -35.91 -17.60
C GLU A 141 -31.24 -37.36 -17.22
N GLY A 142 -32.42 -37.58 -16.61
CA GLY A 142 -32.79 -38.87 -16.04
C GLY A 142 -31.84 -39.32 -14.93
N THR A 143 -31.71 -40.64 -14.77
CA THR A 143 -30.87 -41.27 -13.74
C THR A 143 -29.38 -41.15 -14.04
N ASN A 144 -28.99 -41.15 -15.32
CA ASN A 144 -27.59 -41.19 -15.77
C ASN A 144 -27.24 -39.95 -16.61
N PRO A 145 -26.84 -38.83 -15.98
CA PRO A 145 -26.57 -37.57 -16.68
C PRO A 145 -25.43 -37.70 -17.69
N ILE A 146 -24.40 -38.49 -17.41
CA ILE A 146 -23.26 -38.67 -18.31
C ILE A 146 -23.73 -39.27 -19.64
N HIS A 147 -24.39 -40.43 -19.61
CA HIS A 147 -24.88 -41.09 -20.82
C HIS A 147 -25.86 -40.20 -21.60
N PHE A 148 -26.74 -39.50 -20.90
CA PHE A 148 -27.65 -38.54 -21.53
C PHE A 148 -26.89 -37.48 -22.33
N PHE A 149 -25.91 -36.80 -21.74
CA PHE A 149 -25.16 -35.76 -22.44
C PHE A 149 -24.22 -36.29 -23.52
N GLU A 150 -23.70 -37.51 -23.40
CA GLU A 150 -22.90 -38.14 -24.46
C GLU A 150 -23.71 -38.34 -25.74
N THR A 151 -25.01 -38.64 -25.65
CA THR A 151 -25.89 -38.80 -26.82
C THR A 151 -26.56 -37.50 -27.24
N TRP A 152 -27.06 -36.72 -26.27
CA TRP A 152 -27.85 -35.51 -26.54
C TRP A 152 -27.00 -34.38 -27.10
N LEU A 153 -25.79 -34.15 -26.56
CA LEU A 153 -24.98 -32.98 -26.91
C LEU A 153 -24.50 -33.01 -28.38
N PRO A 154 -23.98 -34.13 -28.91
CA PRO A 154 -23.57 -34.20 -30.31
C PRO A 154 -24.74 -34.03 -31.29
N SER A 155 -25.89 -34.65 -30.97
CA SER A 155 -27.12 -34.52 -31.77
C SER A 155 -27.65 -33.09 -31.75
N PHE A 156 -27.71 -32.47 -30.56
CA PHE A 156 -28.23 -31.11 -30.37
C PHE A 156 -27.38 -30.04 -31.08
N LEU A 157 -26.05 -30.20 -31.09
CA LEU A 157 -25.12 -29.27 -31.74
C LEU A 157 -24.79 -29.64 -33.20
N GLY A 158 -25.39 -30.71 -33.73
CA GLY A 158 -25.13 -31.19 -35.09
C GLY A 158 -23.70 -31.67 -35.33
N LEU A 159 -23.00 -32.12 -34.28
CA LEU A 159 -21.61 -32.58 -34.35
C LEU A 159 -21.50 -33.98 -34.98
N ASP A 160 -22.58 -34.77 -34.95
CA ASP A 160 -22.63 -36.12 -35.52
C ASP A 160 -22.70 -36.18 -37.04
N LYS A 161 -23.05 -35.05 -37.69
CA LYS A 161 -23.26 -35.00 -39.15
C LYS A 161 -21.96 -34.91 -39.95
N ARG A 162 -20.79 -35.00 -39.31
CA ARG A 162 -19.50 -34.92 -40.02
C ARG A 162 -19.10 -36.29 -40.57
N PRO A 163 -19.00 -36.44 -41.90
CA PRO A 163 -18.52 -37.69 -42.50
C PRO A 163 -17.07 -37.90 -42.03
N ASN A 164 -16.72 -39.13 -41.65
CA ASN A 164 -15.40 -39.55 -41.13
C ASN A 164 -15.03 -39.28 -39.66
N ARG A 165 -15.98 -39.00 -38.76
CA ARG A 165 -15.65 -39.07 -37.32
C ARG A 165 -16.84 -39.51 -36.47
N ILE A 166 -16.74 -40.70 -35.86
CA ILE A 166 -17.56 -41.05 -34.71
C ILE A 166 -17.25 -40.03 -33.62
N THR A 167 -18.12 -39.05 -33.42
CA THR A 167 -17.90 -37.96 -32.46
C THR A 167 -18.30 -38.42 -31.07
N ARG A 168 -17.63 -39.44 -30.54
CA ARG A 168 -17.85 -39.86 -29.15
C ARG A 168 -17.17 -38.85 -28.22
N ILE A 169 -17.98 -37.94 -27.68
CA ILE A 169 -17.53 -36.97 -26.67
C ILE A 169 -17.53 -37.70 -25.33
N LYS A 170 -16.34 -38.00 -24.79
CA LYS A 170 -16.23 -38.62 -23.47
C LYS A 170 -16.34 -37.56 -22.37
N MET A 171 -17.14 -37.86 -21.36
CA MET A 171 -17.34 -36.97 -20.21
C MET A 171 -16.86 -37.65 -18.93
N ASP A 172 -16.09 -36.93 -18.12
CA ASP A 172 -15.66 -37.43 -16.82
C ASP A 172 -16.75 -37.26 -15.76
N ARG A 173 -17.53 -36.18 -15.86
CA ARG A 173 -18.55 -35.82 -14.86
C ARG A 173 -19.62 -34.93 -15.46
N ALA A 174 -20.87 -35.19 -15.15
CA ALA A 174 -21.99 -34.32 -15.46
C ALA A 174 -22.93 -34.24 -14.25
N HIS A 175 -23.21 -33.02 -13.78
CA HIS A 175 -24.08 -32.80 -12.63
C HIS A 175 -24.68 -31.40 -12.66
N ARG A 176 -25.80 -31.21 -11.95
CA ARG A 176 -26.35 -29.88 -11.70
C ARG A 176 -25.62 -29.20 -10.55
N SER A 177 -25.57 -27.87 -10.57
CA SER A 177 -25.03 -27.08 -9.46
C SER A 177 -25.76 -27.42 -8.16
N LEU A 178 -25.01 -27.52 -7.07
CA LEU A 178 -25.54 -27.72 -5.73
C LEU A 178 -26.47 -26.56 -5.32
N GLY A 179 -27.53 -26.87 -4.58
CA GLY A 179 -28.53 -25.91 -4.11
C GLY A 179 -29.98 -26.35 -4.39
N PRO A 180 -30.97 -25.76 -3.69
CA PRO A 180 -32.37 -26.11 -3.85
C PRO A 180 -32.88 -25.76 -5.25
N ARG A 181 -33.91 -26.48 -5.70
CA ARG A 181 -34.61 -26.20 -6.96
C ARG A 181 -35.25 -24.81 -6.87
N GLN A 182 -34.73 -23.87 -7.65
CA GLN A 182 -35.25 -22.50 -7.69
C GLN A 182 -36.40 -22.43 -8.69
N GLY A 183 -37.60 -22.81 -8.25
CA GLY A 183 -38.89 -22.64 -8.94
C GLY A 183 -38.83 -22.47 -10.46
N THR A 184 -38.77 -21.21 -10.91
CA THR A 184 -38.87 -20.79 -12.32
C THR A 184 -37.57 -20.87 -13.14
N ARG A 185 -36.40 -20.94 -12.50
CA ARG A 185 -35.09 -20.94 -13.20
C ARG A 185 -34.37 -22.28 -12.98
N PRO A 186 -34.24 -23.12 -14.03
CA PRO A 186 -33.56 -24.40 -13.91
C PRO A 186 -32.10 -24.24 -13.46
N ARG A 187 -31.64 -25.11 -12.56
CA ARG A 187 -30.25 -25.10 -12.09
C ARG A 187 -29.27 -25.37 -13.24
N PRO A 188 -28.17 -24.61 -13.36
CA PRO A 188 -27.14 -24.85 -14.36
C PRO A 188 -26.53 -26.25 -14.25
N VAL A 189 -26.21 -26.85 -15.38
CA VAL A 189 -25.47 -28.11 -15.46
C VAL A 189 -24.00 -27.80 -15.67
N ILE A 190 -23.13 -28.49 -14.95
CA ILE A 190 -21.68 -28.43 -15.09
C ILE A 190 -21.20 -29.79 -15.61
N ILE A 191 -20.58 -29.76 -16.78
CA ILE A 191 -20.03 -30.95 -17.45
C ILE A 191 -18.52 -30.79 -17.52
N LYS A 192 -17.79 -31.77 -17.02
CA LYS A 192 -16.35 -31.91 -17.22
C LYS A 192 -16.10 -32.87 -18.38
N LEU A 193 -15.44 -32.35 -19.41
CA LEU A 193 -15.05 -33.14 -20.58
C LEU A 193 -13.71 -33.82 -20.32
N HIS A 194 -13.54 -35.02 -20.87
CA HIS A 194 -12.29 -35.76 -20.77
C HIS A 194 -11.18 -35.10 -21.60
N ASN A 195 -11.53 -34.61 -22.80
CA ASN A 195 -10.60 -33.97 -23.72
C ASN A 195 -10.86 -32.47 -23.87
N SER A 196 -9.81 -31.67 -23.73
CA SER A 196 -9.86 -30.22 -23.94
C SER A 196 -10.17 -29.82 -25.39
N SER A 197 -9.81 -30.66 -26.36
CA SER A 197 -10.13 -30.48 -27.78
C SER A 197 -11.65 -30.57 -28.02
N ASP A 198 -12.33 -31.49 -27.34
CA ASP A 198 -13.79 -31.68 -27.45
C ASP A 198 -14.52 -30.44 -26.95
N LYS A 199 -14.03 -29.84 -25.87
CA LYS A 199 -14.54 -28.57 -25.37
C LYS A 199 -14.48 -27.47 -26.43
N GLN A 200 -13.34 -27.31 -27.09
CA GLN A 200 -13.18 -26.29 -28.12
C GLN A 200 -14.13 -26.53 -29.30
N ARG A 201 -14.32 -27.79 -29.71
CA ARG A 201 -15.26 -28.17 -30.77
C ARG A 201 -16.70 -27.83 -30.41
N ILE A 202 -17.13 -28.18 -29.19
CA ILE A 202 -18.46 -27.84 -28.66
C ILE A 202 -18.65 -26.33 -28.63
N MET A 203 -17.72 -25.58 -28.05
CA MET A 203 -17.82 -24.13 -27.94
C MET A 203 -17.79 -23.43 -29.31
N ALA A 204 -17.09 -23.99 -30.30
CA ALA A 204 -17.10 -23.49 -31.67
C ALA A 204 -18.46 -23.72 -32.35
N ALA A 205 -19.06 -24.91 -32.18
CA ALA A 205 -20.39 -25.21 -32.71
C ALA A 205 -21.47 -24.32 -32.07
N VAL A 206 -21.40 -24.12 -30.76
CA VAL A 206 -22.28 -23.18 -30.03
C VAL A 206 -22.16 -21.77 -30.59
N LYS A 207 -20.95 -21.29 -30.88
CA LYS A 207 -20.73 -19.95 -31.45
C LYS A 207 -21.23 -19.81 -32.89
N ALA A 208 -21.21 -20.90 -33.66
CA ALA A 208 -21.71 -20.92 -35.03
C ALA A 208 -23.25 -20.96 -35.08
N ALA A 209 -23.89 -21.55 -34.07
CA ALA A 209 -25.34 -21.59 -33.97
C ALA A 209 -25.89 -20.24 -33.47
N PRO A 210 -26.81 -19.58 -34.21
CA PRO A 210 -27.34 -18.28 -33.81
C PRO A 210 -28.29 -18.37 -32.61
N VAL A 211 -29.10 -19.44 -32.55
CA VAL A 211 -30.07 -19.71 -31.49
C VAL A 211 -30.06 -21.21 -31.19
N LEU A 212 -29.98 -21.55 -29.91
CA LEU A 212 -30.05 -22.92 -29.42
C LEU A 212 -31.29 -23.03 -28.53
N GLU A 213 -32.32 -23.69 -29.04
CA GLU A 213 -33.60 -23.85 -28.36
C GLU A 213 -33.95 -25.33 -28.22
N HIS A 214 -34.53 -25.66 -27.07
CA HIS A 214 -35.02 -27.00 -26.76
C HIS A 214 -36.22 -26.86 -25.83
N ASP A 215 -37.33 -27.53 -26.14
CA ASP A 215 -38.58 -27.46 -25.36
C ASP A 215 -39.08 -26.02 -25.13
N GLY A 216 -38.91 -25.14 -26.13
CA GLY A 216 -39.29 -23.72 -26.04
C GLY A 216 -38.40 -22.88 -25.12
N LEU A 217 -37.34 -23.44 -24.55
CA LEU A 217 -36.35 -22.73 -23.73
C LEU A 217 -35.07 -22.49 -24.53
N ARG A 218 -34.59 -21.25 -24.49
CA ARG A 218 -33.28 -20.89 -25.04
C ARG A 218 -32.17 -21.38 -24.12
N ILE A 219 -31.45 -22.40 -24.60
CA ILE A 219 -30.29 -22.97 -23.92
C ILE A 219 -29.06 -22.12 -24.21
N THR A 220 -28.28 -21.83 -23.17
CA THR A 220 -27.00 -21.13 -23.33
C THR A 220 -25.86 -21.96 -22.77
N PHE A 221 -24.78 -22.05 -23.56
CA PHE A 221 -23.54 -22.70 -23.16
C PHE A 221 -22.50 -21.63 -22.85
N SER A 222 -21.81 -21.82 -21.74
CA SER A 222 -20.74 -20.93 -21.29
C SER A 222 -19.59 -21.76 -20.75
N GLN A 223 -18.38 -21.19 -20.78
CA GLN A 223 -17.26 -21.79 -20.05
C GLN A 223 -17.45 -21.57 -18.55
N ASP A 224 -17.10 -22.57 -17.76
CA ASP A 224 -17.06 -22.46 -16.29
C ASP A 224 -15.79 -21.70 -15.87
N PHE A 225 -15.99 -20.55 -15.24
CA PHE A 225 -14.93 -19.69 -14.71
C PHE A 225 -15.10 -19.54 -13.20
N SER A 226 -14.00 -19.27 -12.50
CA SER A 226 -14.04 -18.84 -11.10
C SER A 226 -14.92 -17.59 -10.93
N SER A 227 -15.38 -17.35 -9.70
CA SER A 227 -16.16 -16.16 -9.36
C SER A 227 -15.40 -14.88 -9.73
N VAL A 228 -14.11 -14.82 -9.40
CA VAL A 228 -13.22 -13.69 -9.65
C VAL A 228 -13.13 -13.36 -11.14
N VAL A 229 -12.89 -14.37 -11.99
CA VAL A 229 -12.82 -14.16 -13.45
C VAL A 229 -14.18 -13.76 -14.03
N ARG A 230 -15.27 -14.33 -13.50
CA ARG A 230 -16.63 -13.98 -13.92
C ARG A 230 -16.98 -12.53 -13.60
N GLU A 231 -16.57 -12.05 -12.44
CA GLU A 231 -16.74 -10.66 -12.03
C GLU A 231 -15.90 -9.70 -12.87
N LYS A 232 -14.61 -10.01 -13.08
CA LYS A 232 -13.74 -9.24 -14.00
C LYS A 232 -14.35 -9.13 -15.41
N ARG A 233 -14.88 -10.24 -15.94
CA ARG A 233 -15.58 -10.25 -17.24
C ARG A 233 -16.86 -9.44 -17.24
N ARG A 234 -17.63 -9.47 -16.14
CA ARG A 234 -18.84 -8.65 -15.99
C ARG A 234 -18.47 -7.18 -16.04
N ALA A 235 -17.51 -6.74 -15.21
CA ALA A 235 -17.03 -5.37 -15.18
C ALA A 235 -16.51 -4.90 -16.56
N PHE A 236 -15.78 -5.77 -17.26
CA PHE A 236 -15.32 -5.48 -18.61
C PHE A 236 -16.47 -5.33 -19.62
N ASN A 237 -17.48 -6.22 -19.55
CA ASN A 237 -18.64 -6.18 -20.44
C ASN A 237 -19.49 -4.91 -20.24
N GLU A 238 -19.60 -4.40 -19.01
CA GLU A 238 -20.29 -3.13 -18.73
C GLU A 238 -19.67 -1.95 -19.49
N VAL A 239 -18.33 -1.94 -19.64
CA VAL A 239 -17.62 -0.89 -20.38
C VAL A 239 -17.67 -1.12 -21.89
N CYS A 240 -17.50 -2.36 -22.34
CA CYS A 240 -17.40 -2.68 -23.77
C CYS A 240 -18.74 -2.63 -24.50
N ARG A 241 -19.85 -2.98 -23.84
CA ARG A 241 -21.17 -3.04 -24.47
C ARG A 241 -21.61 -1.67 -25.03
N PRO A 242 -21.55 -0.56 -24.28
CA PRO A 242 -21.86 0.78 -24.82
C PRO A 242 -20.94 1.20 -25.96
N LEU A 243 -19.63 0.93 -25.84
CA LEU A 243 -18.66 1.26 -26.89
C LEU A 243 -18.95 0.53 -28.19
N TYR A 244 -19.28 -0.76 -28.10
CA TYR A 244 -19.65 -1.57 -29.23
C TYR A 244 -20.91 -1.05 -29.92
N LEU A 245 -21.96 -0.74 -29.16
CA LEU A 245 -23.23 -0.23 -29.72
C LEU A 245 -23.04 1.11 -30.45
N ARG A 246 -22.10 1.95 -29.99
CA ARG A 246 -21.75 3.22 -30.64
C ARG A 246 -20.92 3.04 -31.90
N LEU A 247 -19.95 2.12 -31.89
CA LEU A 247 -18.97 1.95 -32.98
C LEU A 247 -19.44 1.01 -34.10
N CYS A 248 -20.27 0.02 -33.79
CA CYS A 248 -20.72 -1.02 -34.73
C CYS A 248 -22.20 -1.39 -34.49
N PRO A 249 -23.16 -0.50 -34.79
CA PRO A 249 -24.58 -0.77 -34.57
C PRO A 249 -25.16 -1.90 -35.44
N SER A 250 -24.48 -2.24 -36.55
CA SER A 250 -24.92 -3.25 -37.52
C SER A 250 -24.41 -4.67 -37.26
N ILE A 251 -23.62 -4.91 -36.20
CA ILE A 251 -23.12 -6.24 -35.86
C ILE A 251 -23.82 -6.74 -34.59
N PRO A 252 -24.40 -7.96 -34.54
CA PRO A 252 -25.09 -8.45 -33.35
C PRO A 252 -24.15 -8.69 -32.15
N LEU A 253 -24.52 -8.20 -30.96
CA LEU A 253 -23.73 -8.32 -29.71
C LEU A 253 -23.39 -9.78 -29.32
N SER A 254 -24.17 -10.75 -29.80
CA SER A 254 -23.98 -12.19 -29.56
C SER A 254 -22.66 -12.73 -30.14
N LEU A 255 -22.14 -12.13 -31.22
CA LEU A 255 -20.83 -12.46 -31.79
C LEU A 255 -19.66 -11.86 -30.99
N ALA A 256 -19.90 -10.80 -30.22
CA ALA A 256 -18.88 -10.08 -29.45
C ALA A 256 -18.75 -10.56 -27.99
N ALA A 257 -19.85 -11.02 -27.36
CA ALA A 257 -19.88 -11.34 -25.93
C ALA A 257 -19.18 -12.66 -25.53
N SER A 258 -18.83 -13.52 -26.49
CA SER A 258 -18.22 -14.84 -26.24
C SER A 258 -16.72 -14.92 -26.58
N SER A 259 -16.13 -13.81 -26.99
CA SER A 259 -14.71 -13.64 -27.26
C SER A 259 -14.13 -12.69 -26.22
N THR A 260 -12.94 -12.99 -25.70
CA THR A 260 -11.99 -11.93 -25.40
C THR A 260 -12.02 -10.97 -26.57
N PHE A 261 -12.40 -9.71 -26.33
CA PHE A 261 -12.50 -8.68 -27.37
C PHE A 261 -11.11 -8.47 -27.99
N SER A 262 -10.78 -9.26 -29.01
CA SER A 262 -9.58 -9.08 -29.82
C SER A 262 -10.04 -8.46 -31.13
N LEU A 263 -10.00 -7.12 -31.22
CA LEU A 263 -10.04 -6.49 -32.53
C LEU A 263 -8.76 -6.87 -33.29
N SER A 264 -8.89 -7.80 -34.23
CA SER A 264 -7.86 -8.02 -35.25
C SER A 264 -8.00 -6.93 -36.30
N GLN A 265 -6.90 -6.20 -36.55
CA GLN A 265 -6.78 -5.12 -37.57
C GLN A 265 -7.30 -5.50 -38.97
N LYS A 266 -7.44 -6.80 -39.28
CA LYS A 266 -7.86 -7.28 -40.61
C LYS A 266 -9.32 -6.96 -40.97
N SER A 267 -10.23 -6.88 -40.00
CA SER A 267 -11.65 -6.56 -40.27
C SER A 267 -11.85 -5.08 -40.66
N TRP A 268 -10.92 -4.20 -40.31
CA TRP A 268 -11.01 -2.76 -40.61
C TRP A 268 -10.86 -2.42 -42.11
N LYS A 269 -10.18 -3.28 -42.89
CA LYS A 269 -9.97 -3.04 -44.33
C LYS A 269 -11.25 -3.12 -45.18
N HIS A 270 -12.30 -3.81 -44.70
CA HIS A 270 -13.57 -3.89 -45.41
C HIS A 270 -14.50 -2.70 -45.12
N ILE A 271 -14.41 -2.11 -43.92
CA ILE A 271 -15.23 -0.96 -43.53
C ILE A 271 -14.68 0.34 -44.13
N SER A 272 -13.36 0.45 -44.32
CA SER A 272 -12.70 1.64 -44.88
C SER A 272 -12.91 1.84 -46.40
N ARG A 273 -13.48 0.86 -47.11
CA ARG A 273 -13.71 0.95 -48.56
C ARG A 273 -15.09 1.50 -48.96
N GLY A 274 -15.97 1.74 -47.98
CA GLY A 274 -17.38 2.08 -48.24
C GLY A 274 -17.82 3.51 -47.94
N ARG A 275 -16.94 4.44 -47.56
CA ARG A 275 -17.37 5.84 -47.31
C ARG A 275 -16.46 6.83 -48.05
N GLY A 276 -17.02 7.37 -49.14
CA GLY A 276 -16.47 8.47 -49.89
C GLY A 276 -16.28 9.72 -49.04
N ARG A 277 -15.28 10.50 -49.46
CA ARG A 277 -14.83 11.78 -48.93
C ARG A 277 -15.99 12.71 -48.54
N ARG A 278 -16.11 13.07 -47.26
CA ARG A 278 -16.52 14.41 -46.83
C ARG A 278 -15.66 14.86 -45.65
N SER A 279 -15.13 16.05 -45.82
CA SER A 279 -14.30 16.85 -44.92
C SER A 279 -14.97 17.15 -43.59
N GLY A 280 -14.20 17.18 -42.50
CA GLY A 280 -14.62 17.75 -41.22
C GLY A 280 -14.03 17.03 -40.02
N VAL A 281 -13.02 17.65 -39.40
CA VAL A 281 -12.50 17.41 -38.03
C VAL A 281 -12.19 15.95 -37.71
N GLY A 282 -10.97 15.52 -38.05
CA GLY A 282 -10.45 14.20 -37.71
C GLY A 282 -10.20 14.07 -36.20
N PHE A 283 -11.16 13.50 -35.48
CA PHE A 283 -10.86 12.82 -34.22
C PHE A 283 -10.07 11.56 -34.56
N ASP A 284 -8.77 11.56 -34.25
CA ASP A 284 -7.88 10.44 -34.56
C ASP A 284 -8.22 9.23 -33.68
N VAL A 285 -9.11 8.37 -34.19
CA VAL A 285 -9.57 7.12 -33.57
C VAL A 285 -8.42 6.12 -33.37
N ARG A 286 -7.21 6.38 -33.90
CA ARG A 286 -6.01 5.57 -33.64
C ARG A 286 -5.56 5.63 -32.18
N CYS A 287 -5.77 6.73 -31.47
CA CYS A 287 -5.34 6.87 -30.07
C CYS A 287 -6.25 6.13 -29.08
N ALA A 288 -7.56 6.07 -29.33
CA ALA A 288 -8.51 5.54 -28.36
C ALA A 288 -8.47 4.00 -28.21
N LEU A 289 -7.98 3.26 -29.21
CA LEU A 289 -7.92 1.78 -29.16
C LEU A 289 -6.56 1.22 -28.73
N SER A 290 -5.47 2.00 -28.80
CA SER A 290 -4.15 1.54 -28.33
C SER A 290 -4.10 1.40 -26.79
N ILE A 291 -4.93 2.17 -26.08
CA ILE A 291 -4.98 2.22 -24.61
C ILE A 291 -5.77 1.03 -24.01
N CYS A 292 -6.64 0.35 -24.77
CA CYS A 292 -7.60 -0.60 -24.21
C CYS A 292 -7.34 -2.09 -24.50
N ILE A 293 -6.26 -2.47 -25.19
CA ILE A 293 -6.01 -3.88 -25.63
C ILE A 293 -4.81 -4.56 -24.93
N ARG A 294 -4.16 -3.93 -23.94
CA ARG A 294 -3.18 -4.62 -23.07
C ARG A 294 -3.45 -4.29 -21.61
N PRO A 295 -4.12 -5.19 -20.87
CA PRO A 295 -3.38 -5.83 -19.78
C PRO A 295 -3.93 -7.24 -19.44
N VAL A 296 -3.50 -8.30 -20.13
CA VAL A 296 -3.64 -9.68 -19.59
C VAL A 296 -2.41 -10.57 -19.87
N PHE A 297 -1.40 -10.12 -20.64
CA PHE A 297 -0.29 -11.01 -21.06
C PHE A 297 1.12 -10.55 -20.68
N ILE A 298 1.28 -9.60 -19.77
CA ILE A 298 2.59 -9.16 -19.26
C ILE A 298 2.58 -9.22 -17.74
N SER A 299 2.56 -10.43 -17.18
CA SER A 299 2.91 -10.66 -15.76
C SER A 299 3.77 -11.91 -15.56
N MET A 300 4.24 -12.56 -16.64
CA MET A 300 5.02 -13.81 -16.57
C MET A 300 6.45 -13.71 -17.12
N ARG A 301 6.95 -12.51 -17.44
CA ARG A 301 8.32 -12.32 -17.93
C ARG A 301 8.84 -10.94 -17.55
N ARG A 302 9.27 -10.78 -16.30
CA ARG A 302 10.31 -9.82 -15.84
C ARG A 302 10.42 -9.94 -14.32
N ASN A 303 11.12 -10.98 -13.89
CA ASN A 303 11.72 -10.99 -12.56
C ASN A 303 13.10 -11.64 -12.70
N SER A 304 13.99 -10.94 -13.41
CA SER A 304 15.40 -11.30 -13.57
C SER A 304 16.13 -10.11 -14.22
N GLY A 305 16.95 -9.41 -13.42
CA GLY A 305 17.77 -8.26 -13.82
C GLY A 305 16.98 -6.96 -13.84
N SER A 306 17.42 -5.84 -13.28
CA SER A 306 18.74 -5.45 -12.81
C SER A 306 18.59 -4.06 -12.19
N GLN A 307 19.40 -3.79 -11.16
CA GLN A 307 19.77 -2.45 -10.72
C GLN A 307 20.07 -1.54 -11.93
N LEU A 308 19.65 -0.29 -11.86
CA LEU A 308 20.36 0.93 -12.32
C LEU A 308 19.32 2.05 -12.57
N LEU A 309 19.30 3.03 -11.66
CA LEU A 309 19.37 4.47 -11.93
C LEU A 309 18.82 5.24 -10.73
N ARG A 310 19.73 5.51 -9.79
CA ARG A 310 19.69 6.70 -8.94
C ARG A 310 20.18 7.89 -9.77
N ASN A 311 19.61 9.05 -9.47
CA ASN A 311 20.12 10.41 -9.67
C ASN A 311 20.07 11.04 -11.07
N ALA A 312 19.27 12.12 -11.15
CA ALA A 312 19.45 13.41 -11.84
C ALA A 312 18.03 13.89 -12.18
N VAL A 313 17.52 15.05 -11.76
CA VAL A 313 18.09 16.40 -11.81
C VAL A 313 17.37 17.27 -10.75
N ALA A 314 18.14 18.22 -10.22
CA ALA A 314 17.74 19.34 -9.36
C ALA A 314 16.72 20.28 -10.01
#